data_AF-A0A7W0LQ71-F1
#
_entry.id   AF-A0A7W0LQ71-F1
#
_cell.length_a   1.000
_cell.length_b   1.000
_cell.length_c   1.000
_cell.angle_alpha   90.00
_cell.angle_beta   90.00
_cell.angle_gamma   90.00
#
_symmetry.space_group_name_H-M   'P 1'
#
loop_
_entity.id
_entity.type
_entity.pdbx_description
1 polymer ?
#
loop_
_entity_poly.entity_id
_entity_poly.type
_entity_poly.pdbx_seq_one_letter_code
_entity_poly.pdbx_strand_id
1 'polypeptide(L)'
;SDVPWEDQGGSFTVGTALEIDALCEAGIEQADAFVASTDGDNTNLVIAQVAQKRFGIERVVVRVLDPARANWYREQGLQTVCPTQVAIEMLETAVRETTS
;
A
#
# COMPACT_ATOMS: atom_id res chain seq x y z
N SER A 1 -8.32 -19.14 12.65
CA SER A 1 -9.78 -19.06 12.48
C SER A 1 -10.02 -19.30 11.01
N ASP A 2 -10.67 -20.40 10.62
CA ASP A 2 -10.93 -20.76 9.21
C ASP A 2 -12.26 -20.18 8.70
N VAL A 3 -12.74 -19.09 9.33
CA VAL A 3 -13.94 -18.39 8.85
C VAL A 3 -13.54 -17.66 7.55
N PRO A 4 -14.33 -17.77 6.46
CA PRO A 4 -14.12 -16.98 5.25
C PRO A 4 -14.07 -15.47 5.54
N TRP A 5 -13.39 -14.70 4.70
CA TRP A 5 -13.21 -13.26 4.93
C TRP A 5 -14.50 -12.49 4.63
N GLU A 6 -15.35 -13.00 3.74
CA GLU A 6 -16.69 -12.46 3.46
C GLU A 6 -17.56 -12.51 4.72
N ASP A 7 -17.53 -13.64 5.43
CA ASP A 7 -18.29 -13.85 6.68
C ASP A 7 -17.73 -13.04 7.86
N GLN A 8 -16.54 -12.46 7.71
CA GLN A 8 -15.93 -11.50 8.64
C GLN A 8 -16.23 -10.04 8.28
N GLY A 9 -17.14 -9.81 7.31
CA GLY A 9 -17.55 -8.48 6.87
C GLY A 9 -16.71 -7.89 5.75
N GLY A 10 -15.87 -8.70 5.10
CA GLY A 10 -15.14 -8.28 3.92
C GLY A 10 -16.03 -8.21 2.68
N SER A 11 -15.70 -7.28 1.78
CA SER A 11 -16.33 -7.16 0.46
C SER A 11 -15.27 -6.91 -0.61
N PHE A 12 -15.61 -7.15 -1.87
CA PHE A 12 -14.76 -6.85 -3.00
C PHE A 12 -15.51 -6.06 -4.07
N THR A 13 -14.78 -5.18 -4.75
CA THR A 13 -15.28 -4.37 -5.86
C THR A 13 -14.36 -4.59 -7.05
N VAL A 14 -14.93 -4.79 -8.24
CA VAL A 14 -14.16 -4.92 -9.48
C VAL A 14 -14.22 -3.60 -10.23
N GLY A 15 -13.07 -2.97 -10.40
CA GLY A 15 -12.93 -1.72 -11.15
C GLY A 15 -11.46 -1.36 -11.36
N THR A 16 -11.20 -0.33 -12.15
CA THR A 16 -9.83 0.18 -12.26
C THR A 16 -9.52 1.02 -11.03
N ALA A 17 -8.36 0.83 -10.39
CA ALA A 17 -8.02 1.58 -9.16
C ALA A 17 -7.99 3.12 -9.33
N LEU A 18 -7.93 3.62 -10.57
CA LEU A 18 -7.98 5.05 -10.91
C LEU A 18 -9.43 5.58 -11.06
N GLU A 19 -10.43 4.71 -11.07
CA GLU A 19 -11.84 5.08 -11.13
C GLU A 19 -12.32 5.46 -9.74
N ILE A 20 -12.66 6.74 -9.57
CA ILE A 20 -13.18 7.26 -8.29
C ILE A 20 -14.46 6.52 -7.88
N ASP A 21 -15.32 6.19 -8.84
CA ASP A 21 -16.58 5.48 -8.57
C ASP A 21 -16.33 4.08 -7.98
N ALA A 22 -15.29 3.38 -8.46
CA ALA A 22 -14.89 2.08 -7.90
C ALA A 22 -14.37 2.20 -6.46
N LEU A 23 -13.65 3.28 -6.13
CA LEU A 23 -13.21 3.56 -4.76
C LEU A 23 -14.40 3.87 -3.84
N CYS A 24 -15.38 4.63 -4.33
CA CYS A 24 -16.60 4.92 -3.58
C CYS A 24 -17.44 3.65 -3.36
N GLU A 25 -17.59 2.81 -4.38
CA GLU A 25 -18.28 1.51 -4.26
C GLU A 25 -17.55 0.58 -3.28
N ALA A 26 -16.22 0.66 -3.21
CA ALA A 26 -15.42 -0.05 -2.21
C ALA A 26 -15.48 0.58 -0.80
N GLY A 27 -16.25 1.65 -0.59
CA GLY A 27 -16.50 2.26 0.73
C GLY A 27 -15.40 3.19 1.24
N ILE A 28 -14.55 3.73 0.36
CA ILE A 28 -13.42 4.58 0.78
C ILE A 28 -13.83 5.80 1.63
N GLU A 29 -15.03 6.34 1.45
CA GLU A 29 -15.51 7.54 2.16
C GLU A 29 -15.64 7.34 3.68
N GLN A 30 -15.72 6.09 4.13
CA GLN A 30 -15.90 5.72 5.54
C GLN A 30 -14.70 4.92 6.06
N ALA A 31 -13.63 4.79 5.28
CA ALA A 31 -12.49 3.94 5.62
C ALA A 31 -11.60 4.58 6.70
N ASP A 32 -11.20 3.79 7.69
CA ASP A 32 -10.22 4.21 8.71
C ASP A 32 -8.76 4.15 8.23
N ALA A 33 -8.51 3.38 7.16
CA ALA A 33 -7.22 3.13 6.56
C ALA A 33 -7.35 2.72 5.09
N PHE A 34 -6.30 2.95 4.31
CA PHE A 34 -6.23 2.57 2.89
C PHE A 34 -4.87 1.95 2.56
N VAL A 35 -4.87 0.89 1.75
CA VAL A 35 -3.65 0.20 1.31
C VAL A 35 -3.62 0.11 -0.21
N ALA A 36 -2.56 0.63 -0.81
CA ALA A 36 -2.31 0.55 -2.25
C ALA A 36 -1.20 -0.45 -2.56
N SER A 37 -1.57 -1.60 -3.14
CA SER A 37 -0.62 -2.70 -3.40
C SER A 37 -0.93 -3.47 -4.70
N THR A 38 -1.02 -2.74 -5.81
CA THR A 38 -1.10 -3.30 -7.17
C THR A 38 0.29 -3.51 -7.76
N ASP A 39 0.38 -4.16 -8.93
CA ASP A 39 1.63 -4.37 -9.68
C ASP A 39 2.30 -3.09 -10.19
N GLY A 40 1.61 -1.94 -10.19
CA GLY A 40 2.14 -0.67 -10.67
C GLY A 40 2.41 0.33 -9.56
N ASP A 41 3.69 0.68 -9.33
CA ASP A 41 4.08 1.74 -8.39
C ASP A 41 3.39 3.07 -8.69
N ASN A 42 3.26 3.43 -9.97
CA ASN A 42 2.58 4.66 -10.36
C ASN A 42 1.11 4.65 -9.94
N THR A 43 0.41 3.54 -10.19
CA THR A 43 -0.98 3.35 -9.76
C THR A 43 -1.06 3.48 -8.25
N ASN A 44 -0.20 2.76 -7.52
CA ASN A 44 -0.21 2.76 -6.05
C ASN A 44 -0.01 4.17 -5.47
N LEU A 45 0.95 4.92 -6.01
CA LEU A 45 1.25 6.28 -5.55
C LEU A 45 0.12 7.27 -5.87
N VAL A 46 -0.46 7.19 -7.07
CA VAL A 46 -1.57 8.06 -7.46
C VAL A 46 -2.79 7.78 -6.58
N ILE A 47 -3.20 6.53 -6.43
CA ILE A 47 -4.39 6.19 -5.65
C ILE A 47 -4.20 6.46 -4.16
N ALA A 48 -2.98 6.27 -3.62
CA ALA A 48 -2.66 6.64 -2.24
C ALA A 48 -2.80 8.14 -2.00
N GLN A 49 -2.34 8.97 -2.95
CA GLN A 49 -2.54 10.42 -2.85
C GLN A 49 -4.01 10.82 -2.99
N VAL A 50 -4.78 10.12 -3.84
CA VAL A 50 -6.23 10.33 -3.93
C VAL A 50 -6.89 10.01 -2.59
N ALA A 51 -6.61 8.85 -2.00
CA ALA A 51 -7.11 8.47 -0.68
C ALA A 51 -6.78 9.53 0.40
N GLN A 52 -5.52 9.97 0.46
CA GLN A 52 -5.08 10.95 1.45
C GLN A 52 -5.68 12.35 1.22
N LYS A 53 -5.60 12.87 -0.01
CA LYS A 53 -5.91 14.28 -0.30
C LYS A 53 -7.38 14.53 -0.63
N ARG A 54 -8.05 13.57 -1.26
CA ARG A 54 -9.46 13.71 -1.67
C ARG A 54 -10.42 13.16 -0.64
N PHE A 55 -10.10 12.00 -0.08
CA PHE A 55 -10.97 11.30 0.89
C PHE A 55 -10.55 11.52 2.34
N GLY A 56 -9.45 12.24 2.59
CA GLY A 56 -9.03 12.61 3.94
C GLY A 56 -8.56 11.44 4.79
N ILE A 57 -8.19 10.31 4.17
CA ILE A 57 -7.74 9.13 4.91
C ILE A 57 -6.36 9.40 5.51
N GLU A 58 -6.28 9.38 6.83
CA GLU A 58 -5.01 9.66 7.53
C GLU A 58 -4.03 8.48 7.43
N ARG A 59 -4.53 7.24 7.52
CA ARG A 59 -3.71 6.02 7.52
C ARG A 59 -3.64 5.42 6.12
N VAL A 60 -2.72 5.93 5.31
CA VAL A 60 -2.49 5.47 3.94
C VAL A 60 -1.14 4.77 3.82
N VAL A 61 -1.17 3.47 3.51
CA VAL A 61 0.01 2.64 3.26
C VAL A 61 0.13 2.36 1.76
N VAL A 62 1.33 2.55 1.21
CA VAL A 62 1.58 2.37 -0.22
C VAL A 62 2.78 1.46 -0.47
N ARG A 63 2.61 0.44 -1.31
CA ARG A 63 3.70 -0.41 -1.79
C ARG A 63 4.44 0.28 -2.93
N VAL A 64 5.75 0.42 -2.81
CA VAL A 64 6.63 1.00 -3.84
C VAL A 64 7.87 0.13 -4.00
N LEU A 65 8.10 -0.43 -5.19
CA LEU A 65 9.25 -1.29 -5.47
C LEU A 65 10.55 -0.50 -5.64
N ASP A 66 10.49 0.70 -6.22
CA ASP A 66 11.66 1.58 -6.38
C ASP A 66 12.05 2.22 -5.03
N PRO A 67 13.25 1.94 -4.48
CA PRO A 67 13.68 2.49 -3.19
C PRO A 67 13.81 4.01 -3.16
N ALA A 68 14.27 4.64 -4.24
CA ALA A 68 14.46 6.08 -4.31
C ALA A 68 13.11 6.79 -4.29
N ARG A 69 12.13 6.26 -5.04
CA ARG A 69 10.75 6.74 -5.00
C ARG A 69 10.14 6.51 -3.61
N ALA A 70 10.29 5.31 -3.04
CA ALA A 70 9.75 4.99 -1.72
C ALA A 70 10.25 5.96 -0.64
N ASN A 71 11.53 6.34 -0.68
CA ASN A 71 12.10 7.34 0.23
C ASN A 71 11.53 8.74 -0.02
N TRP A 72 11.50 9.19 -1.28
CA TRP A 72 10.99 10.52 -1.63
C TRP A 72 9.53 10.70 -1.19
N TYR A 73 8.65 9.73 -1.43
CA TYR A 73 7.25 9.82 -1.00
C TYR A 73 7.08 9.72 0.52
N ARG A 74 7.98 9.02 1.22
CA ARG A 74 7.99 8.96 2.69
C ARG A 74 8.30 10.32 3.31
N GLU A 75 9.26 11.04 2.75
CA GLU A 75 9.60 12.41 3.16
C GLU A 75 8.43 13.38 2.95
N GLN A 76 7.55 13.10 2.00
CA GLN A 76 6.30 13.85 1.75
C GLN A 76 5.12 13.40 2.62
N GLY A 77 5.33 12.45 3.54
CA GLY A 77 4.32 12.03 4.52
C GLY A 77 3.47 10.81 4.13
N LEU A 78 3.76 10.12 3.02
CA LEU A 78 3.12 8.83 2.74
C LEU A 78 3.81 7.70 3.50
N GLN A 79 3.05 6.76 4.07
CA GLN A 79 3.64 5.57 4.68
C GLN A 79 3.99 4.55 3.59
N THR A 80 5.27 4.46 3.22
CA THR A 80 5.73 3.57 2.15
C THR A 80 6.27 2.23 2.68
N VAL A 81 5.87 1.14 2.03
CA VAL A 81 6.48 -0.20 2.20
C VAL A 81 7.26 -0.52 0.93
N CYS A 82 8.56 -0.74 1.05
CA CYS A 82 9.42 -1.09 -0.08
C CYS A 82 9.97 -2.52 0.06
N PRO A 83 9.35 -3.52 -0.61
CA PRO A 83 9.83 -4.90 -0.57
C PRO A 83 11.29 -5.05 -1.01
N THR A 84 11.75 -4.20 -1.93
CA THR A 84 13.15 -4.20 -2.39
C THR A 84 14.12 -3.83 -1.28
N GLN A 85 13.81 -2.80 -0.46
CA GLN A 85 14.63 -2.43 0.70
C GLN A 85 14.66 -3.55 1.74
N VAL A 86 13.49 -4.13 2.05
CA VAL A 86 13.38 -5.26 2.99
C VAL A 86 14.21 -6.45 2.51
N ALA A 87 14.14 -6.79 1.22
CA ALA A 87 14.92 -7.88 0.64
C ALA A 87 16.42 -7.62 0.74
N ILE A 88 16.87 -6.38 0.50
CA ILE A 88 18.28 -6.00 0.65
C ILE A 88 18.73 -6.19 2.10
N GLU A 89 17.98 -5.68 3.08
CA GLU A 89 18.28 -5.82 4.51
C GLU A 89 18.37 -7.28 4.96
N MET A 90 17.45 -8.12 4.48
CA MET A 90 17.46 -9.57 4.74
C MET A 90 18.71 -10.25 4.17
N LEU A 91 19.09 -9.91 2.93
CA LEU A 91 20.29 -10.47 2.30
C LEU A 91 21.58 -10.01 2.99
N GLU A 92 21.68 -8.74 3.36
CA GLU A 92 22.83 -8.21 4.10
C GLU A 92 22.99 -8.90 5.47
N THR A 93 21.86 -9.16 6.15
CA THR A 93 21.85 -9.86 7.44
C THR A 93 22.38 -11.28 7.28
N ALA A 94 21.88 -12.04 6.30
CA ALA A 94 22.31 -13.41 6.05
C ALA A 94 23.82 -13.52 5.73
N VAL A 95 24.38 -12.55 4.98
CA VAL A 95 25.82 -12.50 4.68
C VAL A 95 26.66 -12.28 5.94
N ARG A 96 26.22 -11.40 6.85
CA ARG A 96 26.94 -11.09 8.10
C ARG A 96 26.94 -12.26 9.07
N GLU A 97 25.83 -12.99 9.17
CA GLU A 97 25.71 -14.18 10.03
C GLU A 97 26.59 -15.34 9.54
N THR A 98 26.83 -15.45 8.24
CA THR A 98 27.72 -16.48 7.66
C THR A 98 29.20 -16.23 7.96
N THR A 99 29.58 -15.00 8.34
CA THR A 99 30.97 -14.60 8.60
C THR A 99 31.33 -14.63 10.10
N SER A 100 30.41 -15.07 10.97
CA SER A 100 30.63 -15.24 12.42
C SER A 100 30.81 -16.71 12.83
#